data_AF-A0A0F9HHX0-F1
#
_entry.id   AF-A0A0F9HHX0-F1
#
_cell.length_a   1.000
_cell.length_b   1.000
_cell.length_c   1.000
_cell.angle_alpha   90.00
_cell.angle_beta   90.00
_cell.angle_gamma   90.00
#
_symmetry.space_group_name_H-M   'P 1'
#
loop_
_entity.id
_entity.type
_entity.pdbx_description
1 polymer ?
#
loop_
_entity_poly.entity_id
_entity_poly.type
_entity_poly.pdbx_seq_one_letter_code
_entity_poly.pdbx_strand_id
1 'polypeptide(L)' 'KNLTGGYIAGNLKNFDFITVAGCDYIVADARVAMGIPWMTRDELSQAIPPSYTEWLGREMMRLI' A
#
# COMPACT_ATOMS: atom_id res chain seq x y z
N LYS A 1 -18.81 -15.44 -9.77
CA LYS A 1 -17.75 -15.86 -10.73
C LYS A 1 -16.68 -16.57 -9.92
N ASN A 2 -16.37 -17.80 -10.31
CA ASN A 2 -15.70 -18.86 -9.54
C ASN A 2 -14.37 -18.44 -8.90
N LEU A 3 -14.19 -18.80 -7.62
CA LEU A 3 -12.91 -18.77 -6.91
C LEU A 3 -12.33 -20.19 -6.91
N THR A 4 -11.77 -20.59 -8.05
CA THR A 4 -11.00 -21.83 -8.17
C THR A 4 -9.52 -21.49 -8.05
N GLY A 5 -8.97 -21.68 -6.85
CA GLY A 5 -7.52 -21.81 -6.63
C GLY A 5 -6.70 -20.52 -6.71
N GLY A 6 -6.20 -20.07 -5.56
CA GLY A 6 -5.27 -18.96 -5.43
C GLY A 6 -5.82 -17.86 -4.53
N TYR A 7 -5.01 -17.40 -3.58
CA TYR A 7 -5.34 -16.28 -2.69
C TYR A 7 -5.88 -15.11 -3.52
N ILE A 8 -7.14 -14.77 -3.30
CA ILE A 8 -7.72 -13.55 -3.85
C ILE A 8 -7.10 -12.42 -3.06
N ALA A 9 -6.10 -11.77 -3.66
CA ALA A 9 -5.60 -10.47 -3.23
C ALA A 9 -6.78 -9.65 -2.71
N GLY A 10 -6.76 -9.35 -1.41
CA GLY A 10 -7.92 -8.95 -0.62
C GLY A 10 -8.42 -7.55 -0.96
N ASN A 11 -8.94 -7.34 -2.17
CA ASN A 11 -9.86 -6.27 -2.45
C ASN A 11 -11.24 -6.79 -1.98
N LEU A 12 -11.51 -6.64 -0.68
CA LEU A 12 -12.85 -6.88 -0.15
C LEU A 12 -13.80 -6.04 -1.00
N LYS A 13 -14.73 -6.68 -1.72
CA LYS A 13 -15.67 -5.93 -2.57
C LYS A 13 -16.35 -4.85 -1.72
N ASN A 14 -16.30 -3.60 -2.21
CA ASN A 14 -16.94 -2.41 -1.63
C ASN A 14 -16.15 -1.65 -0.54
N PHE A 15 -14.82 -1.74 -0.47
CA PHE A 15 -14.02 -0.90 0.44
C PHE A 15 -13.18 0.14 -0.33
N ASP A 16 -13.13 1.36 0.21
CA ASP A 16 -12.35 2.49 -0.34
C ASP A 16 -10.86 2.43 0.05
N PHE A 17 -10.42 1.37 0.74
CA PHE A 17 -9.05 1.21 1.22
C PHE A 17 -8.55 -0.22 1.03
N ILE A 18 -7.23 -0.37 0.97
CA ILE A 18 -6.53 -1.65 0.84
C ILE A 18 -5.44 -1.76 1.91
N THR A 19 -5.12 -3.00 2.32
CA THR A 19 -3.98 -3.28 3.19
C THR A 19 -2.78 -3.67 2.34
N VAL A 20 -1.71 -2.87 2.37
CA VAL A 20 -0.46 -3.12 1.63
C VAL A 20 0.57 -3.79 2.55
N ALA A 21 0.22 -4.97 3.07
CA ALA A 21 1.09 -5.77 3.92
C ALA A 21 0.96 -7.27 3.57
N GLY A 22 1.98 -8.07 3.87
CA GLY A 22 1.94 -9.52 3.70
C GLY A 22 1.80 -10.02 2.25
N CYS A 23 2.05 -9.16 1.26
CA CYS A 23 2.01 -9.47 -0.18
C CYS A 23 0.67 -10.03 -0.71
N ASP A 24 -0.44 -9.90 0.04
CA ASP A 24 -1.77 -10.38 -0.34
C ASP A 24 -2.65 -9.27 -0.96
N TYR A 25 -2.12 -8.62 -1.99
CA TYR A 25 -2.79 -7.50 -2.68
C TYR A 25 -2.36 -7.39 -4.16
N ILE A 26 -3.16 -6.67 -4.94
CA ILE A 26 -2.84 -6.34 -6.33
C ILE A 26 -1.80 -5.22 -6.32
N VAL A 27 -0.66 -5.46 -6.97
CA VAL A 27 0.47 -4.51 -6.98
C VAL A 27 0.07 -3.16 -7.60
N ALA A 28 -0.76 -3.18 -8.64
CA ALA A 28 -1.25 -1.95 -9.27
C ALA A 28 -2.02 -1.09 -8.27
N ASP A 29 -2.95 -1.67 -7.51
CA ASP A 29 -3.74 -0.97 -6.51
C ASP A 29 -2.85 -0.47 -5.36
N ALA A 30 -1.88 -1.27 -4.91
CA ALA A 30 -0.91 -0.88 -3.90
C ALA A 30 -0.04 0.31 -4.32
N ARG A 31 0.42 0.34 -5.57
CA ARG A 31 1.18 1.48 -6.11
C ARG A 31 0.36 2.76 -6.10
N VAL A 32 -0.93 2.66 -6.42
CA VAL A 32 -1.88 3.80 -6.36
C VAL A 32 -2.11 4.24 -4.92
N ALA A 33 -2.43 3.31 -4.01
CA ALA A 33 -2.71 3.61 -2.62
C ALA A 33 -1.50 4.19 -1.87
N MET A 34 -0.29 3.67 -2.14
CA MET A 34 0.95 4.11 -1.49
C MET A 34 1.59 5.32 -2.17
N GLY A 35 1.20 5.66 -3.40
CA GLY A 35 1.82 6.72 -4.19
C GLY A 35 3.25 6.39 -4.66
N ILE A 36 3.59 5.10 -4.82
CA ILE A 36 4.94 4.65 -5.19
C ILE A 36 4.86 3.76 -6.45
N PRO A 37 5.02 4.29 -7.68
CA PRO A 37 4.80 3.52 -8.91
C PRO A 37 5.92 2.54 -9.29
N TRP A 38 7.13 2.72 -8.74
CA TRP A 38 8.32 1.98 -9.19
C TRP A 38 8.65 0.71 -8.40
N MET A 39 8.13 0.57 -7.18
CA MET A 39 8.47 -0.56 -6.30
C MET A 39 7.80 -1.87 -6.71
N THR A 40 8.49 -2.98 -6.46
CA THR A 40 7.97 -4.35 -6.51
C THR A 40 7.01 -4.63 -5.36
N ARG A 41 6.32 -5.78 -5.37
CA ARG A 41 5.39 -6.16 -4.29
C ARG A 41 6.11 -6.28 -2.94
N ASP A 42 7.28 -6.93 -2.94
CA ASP A 42 8.01 -7.18 -1.70
C ASP A 42 8.52 -5.86 -1.10
N GLU A 43 9.03 -4.96 -1.93
CA GLU A 43 9.43 -3.61 -1.51
C GLU A 43 8.23 -2.80 -0.98
N LEU A 44 7.10 -2.80 -1.70
CA LEU A 44 5.87 -2.11 -1.24
C LEU A 44 5.37 -2.63 0.10
N SER A 45 5.48 -3.94 0.35
CA SER A 45 5.01 -4.55 1.61
C SER A 45 5.78 -4.07 2.86
N GLN A 46 6.96 -3.48 2.66
CA GLN A 46 7.82 -2.95 3.72
C GLN A 46 7.95 -1.42 3.66
N ALA A 47 7.36 -0.78 2.64
CA ALA A 47 7.53 0.65 2.41
C ALA A 47 6.65 1.49 3.34
N ILE A 48 7.17 2.63 3.78
CA ILE A 48 6.37 3.70 4.39
C ILE A 48 5.88 4.62 3.26
N PRO A 49 4.58 4.96 3.18
CA PRO A 49 4.09 5.91 2.17
C PRO A 49 4.81 7.27 2.26
N PRO A 50 5.19 7.91 1.14
CA PRO A 50 5.88 9.20 1.15
C PRO A 50 5.08 10.30 1.86
N SER A 51 3.74 10.25 1.77
CA SER A 51 2.84 11.18 2.46
C SER A 51 2.97 11.11 3.99
N TYR A 52 3.19 9.91 4.55
CA TYR A 52 3.38 9.73 5.97
C TYR A 52 4.76 10.25 6.41
N THR A 53 5.80 9.98 5.62
CA THR A 53 7.14 10.54 5.85
C THR A 53 7.13 12.07 5.80
N GLU A 54 6.41 12.68 4.86
CA GLU A 54 6.29 14.14 4.76
C GLU A 54 5.56 14.73 5.98
N TRP A 55 4.51 14.06 6.47
CA TRP A 55 3.81 14.47 7.68
C TRP A 55 4.74 14.48 8.90
N LEU A 56 5.54 13.43 9.09
CA LEU A 56 6.56 13.38 10.13
C LEU A 56 7.62 14.48 9.94
N GLY A 57 8.11 14.67 8.72
CA GLY A 57 9.12 15.69 8.41
C GLY A 57 8.65 17.10 8.76
N ARG A 58 7.39 17.44 8.47
CA ARG A 58 6.81 18.74 8.88
C ARG A 58 6.79 18.93 10.39
N GLU A 59 6.52 17.87 11.15
CA GLU A 59 6.54 17.95 12.61
C GLU A 59 7.96 18.14 13.14
N MET A 60 8.94 17.42 12.58
CA MET A 60 10.35 17.60 12.92
C MET A 60 10.83 19.03 12.64
N MET A 61 10.42 19.62 11.50
CA MET A 61 10.75 21.00 11.13
C MET A 61 10.12 22.06 12.05
N ARG A 62 9.07 21.73 12.82
CA ARG A 62 8.49 22.65 13.82
C ARG A 62 9.29 22.69 15.12
N LEU A 63 10.08 21.65 15.39
CA LEU A 63 10.83 21.49 16.63
C LEU A 63 12.25 22.07 16.54
N ILE A 64 12.76 22.29 15.33
CA ILE A 64 14.05 22.94 15.07
C ILE A 64 13.85 24.42 14.74
#